data_AF-A0A7W1QYR1-F1
#
_entry.id   AF-A0A7W1QYR1-F1
#
_cell.length_a   1.000
_cell.length_b   1.000
_cell.length_c   1.000
_cell.angle_alpha   90.00
_cell.angle_beta   90.00
_cell.angle_gamma   90.00
#
_symmetry.space_group_name_H-M   'P 1'
#
loop_
_entity.id
_entity.type
_entity.pdbx_description
1 polymer ?
#
loop_
_entity_poly.entity_id
_entity_poly.type
_entity_poly.pdbx_seq_one_letter_code
_entity_poly.pdbx_strand_id
1 'polypeptide(L)'
;MSVEPPRHRVASEIMAIQKTTPRRTNAAKRPRKRAAVNRRKTYGKFANFFVPLFFVFGILVCLGVLALMGYRTVTASTFFDVKTIDVRGLNRASKDDIEKIVSRQTEKSGVWNADLNVIKTDVERLTFVKSAVVSRVLPDGLRVSVRERVPRVIARINAGDFWADEESVILGAVGKDEARPPFVLRGWDESKTEKAAKDNQ
;
A
#
# COMPACT_ATOMS: atom_id res chain seq x y z
N MET A 1 113.65 -16.46 74.73
CA MET A 1 114.60 -17.60 74.63
C MET A 1 113.81 -18.85 74.95
N SER A 2 113.38 -19.59 73.93
CA SER A 2 114.08 -20.79 73.42
C SER A 2 113.87 -21.96 74.39
N VAL A 3 113.32 -23.14 74.06
CA VAL A 3 113.19 -23.93 72.83
C VAL A 3 112.26 -25.13 73.18
N GLU A 4 111.37 -25.52 72.26
CA GLU A 4 110.56 -26.77 72.21
C GLU A 4 111.41 -27.94 71.60
N PRO A 5 110.96 -29.18 71.27
CA PRO A 5 109.93 -30.13 71.77
C PRO A 5 110.48 -31.62 71.77
N PRO A 6 109.84 -32.70 71.23
CA PRO A 6 108.76 -33.58 71.75
C PRO A 6 109.04 -35.12 71.67
N ARG A 7 107.96 -35.93 71.83
CA ARG A 7 107.67 -37.31 71.31
C ARG A 7 107.79 -38.45 72.36
N HIS A 8 106.98 -39.53 72.37
CA HIS A 8 106.32 -40.26 71.27
C HIS A 8 105.28 -41.30 71.80
N ARG A 9 104.23 -41.57 70.99
CA ARG A 9 103.60 -42.88 70.65
C ARG A 9 102.75 -43.60 71.74
N VAL A 10 101.63 -44.31 71.50
CA VAL A 10 101.00 -45.08 70.38
C VAL A 10 99.49 -45.16 70.73
N ALA A 11 98.47 -44.82 69.94
CA ALA A 11 97.86 -45.39 68.71
C ALA A 11 97.11 -46.75 68.85
N SER A 12 96.03 -46.87 68.06
CA SER A 12 95.04 -47.95 67.82
C SER A 12 93.79 -47.96 68.75
N GLU A 13 92.58 -47.50 68.36
CA GLU A 13 91.70 -47.79 67.20
C GLU A 13 91.04 -49.18 67.35
N ILE A 14 89.70 -49.28 67.37
CA ILE A 14 88.92 -49.71 66.19
C ILE A 14 87.39 -49.47 66.38
N MET A 15 86.81 -48.83 65.36
CA MET A 15 85.47 -48.96 64.74
C MET A 15 84.18 -48.85 65.57
N ALA A 16 83.27 -47.96 65.15
CA ALA A 16 82.33 -48.30 64.06
C ALA A 16 81.43 -47.11 63.59
N ILE A 17 81.62 -46.74 62.32
CA ILE A 17 80.59 -46.63 61.27
C ILE A 17 79.54 -45.50 61.38
N GLN A 18 79.78 -44.46 60.56
CA GLN A 18 78.83 -43.49 60.01
C GLN A 18 77.67 -44.18 59.24
N LYS A 19 76.43 -43.67 59.38
CA LYS A 19 75.41 -43.66 58.31
C LYS A 19 74.45 -42.44 58.42
N THR A 20 74.74 -41.42 57.61
CA THR A 20 73.84 -40.80 56.61
C THR A 20 72.43 -40.33 57.00
N THR A 21 72.20 -39.02 56.80
CA THR A 21 70.90 -38.33 56.62
C THR A 21 69.99 -39.07 55.60
N PRO A 22 68.64 -38.96 55.71
CA PRO A 22 68.00 -37.90 54.93
C PRO A 22 66.78 -37.24 55.59
N ARG A 23 66.63 -35.95 55.26
CA ARG A 23 65.37 -35.30 54.83
C ARG A 23 64.33 -34.93 55.90
N ARG A 24 64.37 -33.63 56.23
CA ARG A 24 63.22 -32.81 56.62
C ARG A 24 62.00 -33.10 55.75
N THR A 25 60.93 -33.56 56.38
CA THR A 25 59.53 -33.31 56.00
C THR A 25 58.76 -33.25 57.32
N ASN A 26 58.20 -32.12 57.72
CA ASN A 26 56.82 -31.84 57.37
C ASN A 26 56.58 -30.34 57.25
N ALA A 27 56.22 -29.95 56.02
CA ALA A 27 55.85 -28.60 55.66
C ALA A 27 54.60 -28.17 56.44
N ALA A 28 54.71 -26.98 57.03
CA ALA A 28 53.63 -26.28 57.69
C ALA A 28 52.38 -26.19 56.80
N LYS A 29 51.23 -26.64 57.33
CA LYS A 29 49.90 -26.43 56.73
C LYS A 29 49.60 -24.93 56.70
N ARG A 30 49.86 -24.28 55.57
CA ARG A 30 49.31 -22.95 55.26
C ARG A 30 47.86 -23.12 54.80
N PRO A 31 46.92 -22.27 55.25
CA PRO A 31 45.54 -22.35 54.79
C PRO A 31 45.50 -21.97 53.31
N ARG A 32 45.17 -22.95 52.45
CA ARG A 32 44.86 -22.73 51.05
C ARG A 32 43.62 -21.84 50.98
N LYS A 33 43.81 -20.53 50.82
CA LYS A 33 42.77 -19.62 50.32
C LYS A 33 42.24 -20.27 49.04
N ARG A 34 40.97 -20.70 49.07
CA ARG A 34 40.27 -21.18 47.88
C ARG A 34 40.25 -20.00 46.91
N ALA A 35 41.14 -20.02 45.93
CA ALA A 35 41.05 -19.14 44.79
C ALA A 35 39.74 -19.50 44.10
N ALA A 36 38.71 -18.69 44.29
CA ALA A 36 37.53 -18.72 43.46
C ALA A 36 38.03 -18.46 42.04
N VAL A 37 38.19 -19.53 41.26
CA VAL A 37 38.44 -19.43 39.83
C VAL A 37 37.17 -18.84 39.25
N ASN A 38 37.16 -17.52 39.18
CA ASN A 38 36.10 -16.76 38.55
C ASN A 38 36.25 -17.04 37.05
N ARG A 39 35.71 -18.16 36.58
CA ARG A 39 35.54 -18.45 35.16
C ARG A 39 34.49 -17.47 34.66
N ARG A 40 34.89 -16.22 34.42
CA ARG A 40 34.13 -15.28 33.61
C ARG A 40 33.97 -15.98 32.27
N LYS A 41 32.79 -16.55 32.01
CA LYS A 41 32.43 -17.07 30.69
C LYS A 41 32.64 -15.91 29.72
N THR A 42 33.64 -16.01 28.86
CA THR A 42 33.94 -15.08 27.76
C THR A 42 32.90 -15.17 26.65
N TYR A 43 31.62 -15.32 27.00
CA TYR A 43 30.47 -15.18 26.10
C TYR A 43 29.91 -13.75 26.11
N GLY A 44 30.37 -12.91 27.04
CA GLY A 44 29.79 -11.58 27.31
C GLY A 44 30.22 -10.44 26.38
N LYS A 45 31.04 -10.66 25.34
CA LYS A 45 31.38 -9.59 24.37
C LYS A 45 30.59 -9.70 23.07
N PHE A 46 30.51 -10.90 22.50
CA PHE A 46 29.68 -11.14 21.32
C PHE A 46 28.18 -11.12 21.64
N ALA A 47 27.75 -11.72 22.76
CA ALA A 47 26.34 -11.62 23.17
C ALA A 47 25.94 -10.16 23.48
N ASN A 48 26.79 -9.38 24.14
CA ASN A 48 26.50 -7.97 24.42
C ASN A 48 26.47 -7.08 23.17
N PHE A 49 26.97 -7.53 22.03
CA PHE A 49 26.88 -6.81 20.75
C PHE A 49 25.69 -7.29 19.90
N PHE A 50 25.50 -8.60 19.79
CA PHE A 50 24.43 -9.18 18.99
C PHE A 50 23.05 -9.03 19.61
N VAL A 51 22.95 -9.03 20.95
CA VAL A 51 21.66 -8.83 21.65
C VAL A 51 21.07 -7.45 21.37
N PRO A 52 21.77 -6.30 21.59
CA PRO A 52 21.21 -5.00 21.26
C PRO A 52 20.99 -4.83 19.74
N LEU A 53 21.86 -5.38 18.90
CA LEU A 53 21.66 -5.34 17.44
C LEU A 53 20.38 -6.08 17.01
N PHE A 54 20.09 -7.23 17.61
CA PHE A 54 18.86 -7.98 17.37
C PHE A 54 17.62 -7.18 17.82
N PHE A 55 17.67 -6.52 18.98
CA PHE A 55 16.58 -5.66 19.43
C PHE A 55 16.40 -4.43 18.54
N VAL A 56 17.49 -3.77 18.12
CA VAL A 56 17.42 -2.62 17.20
C VAL A 56 16.87 -3.05 15.84
N PHE A 57 17.30 -4.18 15.30
CA PHE A 57 16.75 -4.74 14.08
C PHE A 57 15.27 -5.10 14.23
N GLY A 58 14.89 -5.72 15.35
CA GLY A 58 13.50 -6.03 15.69
C GLY A 58 12.63 -4.78 15.77
N ILE A 59 13.14 -3.70 16.38
CA ILE A 59 12.46 -2.39 16.43
C ILE A 59 12.34 -1.79 15.03
N LEU A 60 13.40 -1.83 14.21
CA LEU A 60 13.36 -1.35 12.82
C LEU A 60 12.35 -2.11 11.97
N VAL A 61 12.30 -3.44 12.09
CA VAL A 61 11.31 -4.27 11.40
C VAL A 61 9.89 -3.96 11.92
N CYS A 62 9.71 -3.82 13.23
CA CYS A 62 8.41 -3.48 13.81
C CYS A 62 7.92 -2.09 13.36
N LEU A 63 8.81 -1.10 13.35
CA LEU A 63 8.54 0.24 12.81
C LEU A 63 8.25 0.20 11.31
N GLY A 64 9.00 -0.59 10.54
CA GLY A 64 8.76 -0.79 9.11
C GLY A 64 7.39 -1.43 8.84
N VAL A 65 7.02 -2.44 9.60
CA VAL A 65 5.69 -3.09 9.52
C VAL A 65 4.59 -2.10 9.94
N LEU A 66 4.75 -1.37 11.04
CA LEU A 66 3.79 -0.34 11.48
C LEU A 66 3.66 0.79 10.46
N ALA A 67 4.75 1.25 9.86
CA ALA A 67 4.74 2.27 8.82
C ALA A 67 4.05 1.74 7.55
N LEU A 68 4.28 0.49 7.16
CA LEU A 68 3.63 -0.11 6.01
C LEU A 68 2.14 -0.37 6.27
N MET A 69 1.75 -0.78 7.48
CA MET A 69 0.35 -0.90 7.88
C MET A 69 -0.34 0.47 7.96
N GLY A 70 0.31 1.47 8.56
CA GLY A 70 -0.18 2.85 8.62
C GLY A 70 -0.30 3.51 7.25
N TYR A 71 0.65 3.25 6.36
CA TYR A 71 0.58 3.68 4.98
C TYR A 71 -0.60 3.03 4.26
N ARG A 72 -0.80 1.72 4.43
CA ARG A 72 -1.97 1.02 3.86
C ARG A 72 -3.28 1.54 4.43
N THR A 73 -3.39 1.85 5.73
CA THR A 73 -4.65 2.39 6.29
C THR A 73 -4.96 3.80 5.81
N VAL A 74 -3.95 4.66 5.67
CA VAL A 74 -4.10 6.04 5.17
C VAL A 74 -4.39 6.06 3.67
N THR A 75 -3.76 5.18 2.90
CA THR A 75 -3.96 5.10 1.43
C THR A 75 -5.20 4.30 1.02
N ALA A 76 -5.73 3.43 1.87
CA ALA A 76 -6.74 2.45 1.48
C ALA A 76 -8.11 2.55 2.16
N SER A 77 -8.46 3.59 2.93
CA SER A 77 -9.80 3.58 3.52
C SER A 77 -10.44 4.96 3.62
N THR A 78 -11.57 5.13 2.93
CA THR A 78 -12.61 6.14 3.16
C THR A 78 -12.31 7.60 2.90
N PHE A 79 -11.05 8.04 2.95
CA PHE A 79 -10.73 9.47 2.78
C PHE A 79 -10.96 9.96 1.35
N PHE A 80 -10.70 9.09 0.36
CA PHE A 80 -10.92 9.37 -1.07
C PHE A 80 -12.17 8.68 -1.63
N ASP A 81 -13.04 8.14 -0.78
CA ASP A 81 -14.30 7.58 -1.27
C ASP A 81 -15.16 8.70 -1.85
N VAL A 82 -15.87 8.43 -2.94
CA VAL A 82 -16.73 9.43 -3.56
C VAL A 82 -17.94 9.67 -2.66
N LYS A 83 -18.01 10.84 -2.02
CA LYS A 83 -19.16 11.27 -1.21
C LYS A 83 -20.00 12.32 -1.91
N THR A 84 -19.38 13.10 -2.79
CA THR A 84 -20.06 14.20 -3.48
C THR A 84 -19.94 14.05 -4.99
N ILE A 85 -21.10 14.07 -5.67
CA ILE A 85 -21.17 14.07 -7.12
C ILE A 85 -21.88 15.36 -7.53
N ASP A 86 -21.11 16.32 -8.06
CA ASP A 86 -21.62 17.60 -8.56
C ASP A 86 -21.88 17.50 -10.06
N VAL A 87 -23.16 17.37 -10.43
CA VAL A 87 -23.58 17.30 -11.84
C VAL A 87 -24.10 18.66 -12.30
N ARG A 88 -23.53 19.19 -13.38
CA ARG A 88 -23.84 20.51 -13.94
C ARG A 88 -24.22 20.43 -15.41
N GLY A 89 -24.99 21.43 -15.87
CA GLY A 89 -25.37 21.56 -17.27
C GLY A 89 -26.54 20.66 -17.69
N LEU A 90 -27.35 20.21 -16.73
CA LEU A 90 -28.54 19.41 -16.97
C LEU A 90 -29.76 20.28 -17.29
N ASN A 91 -30.60 19.77 -18.18
CA ASN A 91 -31.90 20.29 -18.55
C ASN A 91 -32.89 19.11 -18.75
N ARG A 92 -32.59 18.17 -19.65
CA ARG A 92 -33.40 16.97 -19.93
C ARG A 92 -32.73 15.66 -19.51
N ALA A 93 -31.40 15.59 -19.43
CA ALA A 93 -30.69 14.39 -19.05
C ALA A 93 -30.92 14.05 -17.56
N SER A 94 -31.03 12.76 -17.26
CA SER A 94 -31.29 12.27 -15.90
C SER A 94 -30.05 12.40 -15.02
N LYS A 95 -30.16 13.22 -13.96
CA LYS A 95 -29.12 13.36 -12.94
C LYS A 95 -28.83 12.03 -12.24
N ASP A 96 -29.88 11.27 -11.93
CA ASP A 96 -29.81 9.99 -11.23
C ASP A 96 -29.05 8.93 -12.04
N ASP A 97 -29.25 8.89 -13.36
CA ASP A 97 -28.51 7.95 -14.23
C ASP A 97 -27.01 8.29 -14.28
N ILE A 98 -26.67 9.58 -14.32
CA ILE A 98 -25.27 10.03 -14.27
C ILE A 98 -24.65 9.67 -12.92
N GLU A 99 -25.34 9.94 -11.80
CA GLU A 99 -24.85 9.60 -10.47
C GLU A 99 -24.66 8.09 -10.29
N LYS A 100 -25.54 7.26 -10.84
CA LYS A 100 -25.38 5.80 -10.87
C LYS A 100 -24.20 5.34 -11.70
N ILE A 101 -23.94 5.96 -12.86
CA ILE A 101 -22.76 5.65 -13.67
C ILE A 101 -21.50 5.96 -12.89
N VAL A 102 -21.40 7.17 -12.32
CA VAL A 102 -20.25 7.62 -11.54
C VAL A 102 -20.04 6.69 -10.35
N SER A 103 -21.07 6.44 -9.54
CA SER A 103 -20.99 5.62 -8.33
C SER A 103 -20.49 4.20 -8.63
N ARG A 104 -21.01 3.56 -9.68
CA ARG A 104 -20.59 2.21 -10.10
C ARG A 104 -19.13 2.15 -10.52
N GLN A 105 -18.64 3.16 -11.22
CA GLN A 105 -17.24 3.20 -11.68
C GLN A 105 -16.26 3.51 -10.54
N THR A 106 -16.72 4.14 -9.46
CA THR A 106 -15.87 4.62 -8.37
C THR A 106 -15.95 3.81 -7.08
N GLU A 107 -16.89 2.87 -6.97
CA GLU A 107 -17.16 2.07 -5.76
C GLU A 107 -15.91 1.39 -5.20
N LYS A 108 -15.00 0.91 -6.06
CA LYS A 108 -13.78 0.19 -5.65
C LYS A 108 -12.52 1.05 -5.69
N SER A 109 -12.51 2.10 -6.50
CA SER A 109 -11.31 2.88 -6.83
C SER A 109 -11.22 4.20 -6.08
N GLY A 110 -12.35 4.74 -5.60
CA GLY A 110 -12.45 6.07 -5.01
C GLY A 110 -12.14 7.18 -6.02
N VAL A 111 -12.18 8.44 -5.58
CA VAL A 111 -11.89 9.64 -6.40
C VAL A 111 -10.49 9.59 -7.01
N TRP A 112 -9.50 9.14 -6.23
CA TRP A 112 -8.08 9.20 -6.64
C TRP A 112 -7.79 8.28 -7.82
N ASN A 113 -8.21 7.01 -7.75
CA ASN A 113 -7.94 6.02 -8.79
C ASN A 113 -9.09 5.85 -9.79
N ALA A 114 -10.15 6.67 -9.72
CA ALA A 114 -11.25 6.64 -10.69
C ALA A 114 -10.75 6.87 -12.12
N ASP A 115 -11.19 6.04 -13.07
CA ASP A 115 -10.96 6.29 -14.48
C ASP A 115 -11.96 7.32 -15.01
N LEU A 116 -11.53 8.58 -15.10
CA LEU A 116 -12.38 9.67 -15.55
C LEU A 116 -12.79 9.54 -17.03
N ASN A 117 -11.96 8.88 -17.86
CA ASN A 117 -12.24 8.71 -19.28
C ASN A 117 -13.35 7.68 -19.49
N VAL A 118 -13.33 6.60 -18.71
CA VAL A 118 -14.41 5.61 -18.71
C VAL A 118 -15.71 6.23 -18.24
N ILE A 119 -15.69 6.96 -17.12
CA ILE A 119 -16.89 7.67 -16.62
C ILE A 119 -17.42 8.64 -17.67
N LYS A 120 -16.54 9.45 -18.29
CA LYS A 120 -16.91 10.36 -19.36
C LYS A 120 -17.62 9.62 -20.49
N THR A 121 -17.00 8.54 -20.99
CA THR A 121 -17.52 7.77 -22.12
C THR A 121 -18.88 7.16 -21.79
N ASP A 122 -19.06 6.64 -20.59
CA ASP A 122 -20.34 6.07 -20.15
C ASP A 122 -21.43 7.14 -20.00
N VAL A 123 -21.09 8.32 -19.51
CA VAL A 123 -22.04 9.46 -19.44
C VAL A 123 -22.41 9.95 -20.84
N GLU A 124 -21.46 9.99 -21.79
CA GLU A 124 -21.70 10.39 -23.19
C GLU A 124 -22.58 9.40 -23.97
N ARG A 125 -22.77 8.17 -23.46
CA ARG A 125 -23.72 7.19 -24.05
C ARG A 125 -25.17 7.50 -23.72
N LEU A 126 -25.45 8.38 -22.75
CA LEU A 126 -26.82 8.79 -22.46
C LEU A 126 -27.38 9.61 -23.62
N THR A 127 -28.61 9.30 -24.03
CA THR A 127 -29.23 9.82 -25.26
C THR A 127 -29.23 11.35 -25.37
N PHE A 128 -29.48 12.06 -24.26
CA PHE A 128 -29.53 13.53 -24.26
C PHE A 128 -28.16 14.19 -24.03
N VAL A 129 -27.08 13.43 -23.85
CA VAL A 129 -25.73 13.96 -23.63
C VAL A 129 -24.99 14.09 -24.95
N LYS A 130 -24.53 15.30 -25.26
CA LYS A 130 -23.68 15.58 -26.44
C LYS A 130 -22.21 15.35 -26.10
N SER A 131 -21.78 15.90 -24.97
CA SER A 131 -20.44 15.70 -24.45
C SER A 131 -20.41 15.87 -22.93
N ALA A 132 -19.42 15.26 -22.30
CA ALA A 132 -19.21 15.36 -20.86
C ALA A 132 -17.75 15.69 -20.51
N VAL A 133 -17.57 16.41 -19.41
CA VAL A 133 -16.28 16.67 -18.80
C VAL A 133 -16.34 16.20 -17.36
N VAL A 134 -15.46 15.27 -17.01
CA VAL A 134 -15.35 14.71 -15.66
C VAL A 134 -14.06 15.22 -15.03
N SER A 135 -14.17 15.75 -13.82
CA SER A 135 -13.04 16.32 -13.08
C SER A 135 -13.08 15.91 -11.62
N ARG A 136 -11.91 15.83 -10.98
CA ARG A 136 -11.80 15.54 -9.55
C ARG A 136 -11.99 16.81 -8.73
N VAL A 137 -12.79 16.69 -7.67
CA VAL A 137 -12.96 17.71 -6.64
C VAL A 137 -12.47 17.08 -5.34
N LEU A 138 -11.16 17.23 -5.09
CA LEU A 138 -10.53 16.58 -3.95
C LEU A 138 -11.04 17.14 -2.60
N PRO A 139 -11.01 16.33 -1.52
CA PRO A 139 -10.51 14.95 -1.47
C PRO A 139 -11.52 13.88 -1.92
N ASP A 140 -12.83 14.12 -1.81
CA ASP A 140 -13.88 13.09 -1.85
C ASP A 140 -15.02 13.38 -2.85
N GLY A 141 -14.77 14.21 -3.86
CA GLY A 141 -15.76 14.61 -4.86
C GLY A 141 -15.37 14.37 -6.31
N LEU A 142 -16.39 14.19 -7.14
CA LEU A 142 -16.29 14.24 -8.59
C LEU A 142 -17.28 15.28 -9.14
N ARG A 143 -16.83 16.06 -10.12
CA ARG A 143 -17.68 16.98 -10.88
C ARG A 143 -17.85 16.48 -12.29
N VAL A 144 -19.11 16.36 -12.72
CA VAL A 144 -19.50 16.01 -14.09
C VAL A 144 -20.19 17.22 -14.69
N SER A 145 -19.56 17.85 -15.67
CA SER A 145 -20.16 18.93 -16.46
C SER A 145 -20.64 18.37 -17.78
N VAL A 146 -21.94 18.44 -18.02
CA VAL A 146 -22.61 17.89 -19.19
C VAL A 146 -22.97 19.01 -20.15
N ARG A 147 -22.79 18.77 -21.45
CA ARG A 147 -23.41 19.55 -22.51
C ARG A 147 -24.49 18.69 -23.15
N GLU A 148 -25.73 19.14 -23.07
CA GLU A 148 -26.86 18.40 -23.63
C GLU A 148 -27.04 18.61 -25.14
N ARG A 149 -27.66 17.61 -25.77
CA ARG A 149 -28.15 17.66 -27.14
C ARG A 149 -29.40 18.53 -27.21
N VAL A 150 -29.49 19.32 -28.28
CA VAL A 150 -30.63 20.19 -28.52
C VAL A 150 -31.50 19.57 -29.62
N PRO A 151 -32.76 19.20 -29.34
CA PRO A 151 -33.67 18.74 -30.37
C PRO A 151 -33.93 19.89 -31.37
N ARG A 152 -33.71 19.63 -32.66
CA ARG A 152 -33.90 20.64 -33.73
C ARG A 152 -34.99 20.26 -34.71
N VAL A 153 -35.12 18.97 -34.99
CA VAL A 153 -35.98 18.48 -36.07
C VAL A 153 -36.75 17.25 -35.63
N ILE A 154 -37.94 17.08 -36.17
CA ILE A 154 -38.72 15.86 -36.02
C ILE A 154 -38.45 14.98 -37.25
N ALA A 155 -38.00 13.75 -37.00
CA ALA A 155 -37.94 12.68 -37.99
C ALA A 155 -39.19 11.81 -37.87
N ARG A 156 -39.91 11.65 -38.98
CA ARG A 156 -41.03 10.72 -39.08
C ARG A 156 -40.54 9.38 -39.62
N ILE A 157 -40.60 8.38 -38.76
CA ILE A 157 -40.28 6.99 -39.08
C ILE A 157 -41.51 6.12 -38.78
N ASN A 158 -41.47 4.83 -39.13
CA ASN A 158 -42.61 3.95 -38.94
C ASN A 158 -43.12 3.84 -37.50
N ALA A 159 -42.22 3.96 -36.53
CA ALA A 159 -42.57 3.96 -35.11
C ALA A 159 -43.24 5.25 -34.63
N GLY A 160 -43.22 6.32 -35.43
CA GLY A 160 -43.83 7.62 -35.11
C GLY A 160 -42.90 8.82 -35.35
N ASP A 161 -43.22 9.92 -34.69
CA ASP A 161 -42.45 11.17 -34.74
C ASP A 161 -41.38 11.15 -33.62
N PHE A 162 -40.11 11.32 -33.97
CA PHE A 162 -38.99 11.36 -33.03
C PHE A 162 -38.18 12.65 -33.17
N TRP A 163 -37.67 13.18 -32.06
CA TRP A 163 -36.70 14.26 -32.09
C TRP A 163 -35.33 13.78 -32.55
N ALA A 164 -34.70 14.57 -33.39
CA ALA A 164 -33.29 14.42 -33.74
C ALA A 164 -32.54 15.74 -33.56
N ASP A 165 -31.24 15.64 -33.32
CA ASP A 165 -30.33 16.77 -33.24
C ASP A 165 -29.60 17.04 -34.57
N GLU A 166 -28.71 18.04 -34.55
CA GLU A 166 -27.91 18.47 -35.72
C GLU A 166 -26.90 17.40 -36.17
N GLU A 167 -26.57 16.42 -35.32
CA GLU A 167 -25.64 15.32 -35.61
C GLU A 167 -26.39 14.07 -36.07
N SER A 168 -27.66 14.21 -36.44
CA SER A 168 -28.54 13.13 -36.87
C SER A 168 -28.76 12.03 -35.81
N VAL A 169 -28.66 12.37 -34.52
CA VAL A 169 -28.91 11.44 -33.42
C VAL A 169 -30.37 11.51 -32.98
N ILE A 170 -31.06 10.37 -32.91
CA ILE A 170 -32.43 10.26 -32.41
C ILE A 170 -32.43 10.37 -30.88
N LEU A 171 -33.18 11.34 -30.35
CA LEU A 171 -33.22 11.67 -28.92
C LEU A 171 -34.41 11.04 -28.16
N GLY A 172 -35.53 10.82 -28.84
CA GLY A 172 -36.74 10.26 -28.23
C GLY A 172 -38.01 10.62 -28.97
N ALA A 173 -39.13 9.99 -28.61
CA ALA A 173 -40.43 10.25 -29.21
C ALA A 173 -40.91 11.67 -28.87
N VAL A 174 -41.61 12.30 -29.82
CA VAL A 174 -42.18 13.64 -29.63
C VAL A 174 -43.36 13.57 -28.65
N GLY A 175 -43.32 14.40 -27.60
CA GLY A 175 -44.41 14.50 -26.64
C GLY A 175 -45.70 15.02 -27.30
N LYS A 176 -46.86 14.65 -26.75
CA LYS A 176 -48.17 15.11 -27.28
C LYS A 176 -48.33 16.63 -27.18
N ASP A 177 -47.78 17.22 -26.14
CA ASP A 177 -47.92 18.64 -25.80
C ASP A 177 -46.67 19.48 -26.18
N GLU A 178 -45.72 18.88 -26.90
CA GLU A 178 -44.47 19.54 -27.28
C GLU A 178 -44.64 20.36 -28.56
N ALA A 179 -44.14 21.60 -28.57
CA ALA A 179 -44.24 22.49 -29.71
C ALA A 179 -43.54 21.87 -30.94
N ARG A 180 -44.29 21.72 -32.04
CA ARG A 180 -43.79 21.09 -33.27
C ARG A 180 -43.26 22.16 -34.23
N PRO A 181 -42.08 21.94 -34.86
CA PRO A 181 -41.61 22.79 -35.94
C PRO A 181 -42.56 22.73 -37.15
N PRO A 182 -42.53 23.73 -38.03
CA PRO A 182 -43.41 23.81 -39.20
C PRO A 182 -43.09 22.76 -40.28
N PHE A 183 -41.95 22.07 -40.17
CA PHE A 183 -41.54 21.01 -41.08
C PHE A 183 -41.07 19.77 -40.31
N VAL A 184 -41.20 18.61 -40.96
CA VAL A 184 -40.83 17.29 -40.45
C VAL A 184 -40.00 16.60 -41.52
N LEU A 185 -38.90 15.97 -41.13
CA LEU A 185 -38.09 15.15 -42.02
C LEU A 185 -38.82 13.84 -42.30
N ARG A 186 -39.02 13.55 -43.58
CA ARG A 186 -39.43 12.24 -44.10
C ARG A 186 -38.26 11.63 -44.85
N GLY A 187 -38.37 10.35 -45.19
CA GLY A 187 -37.32 9.64 -45.91
C GLY A 187 -36.19 9.08 -45.05
N TRP A 188 -36.29 9.22 -43.72
CA TRP A 188 -35.31 8.71 -42.76
C TRP A 188 -35.74 7.38 -42.13
N ASP A 189 -36.71 6.71 -42.75
CA ASP A 189 -37.16 5.41 -42.27
C ASP A 189 -36.30 4.29 -42.86
N GLU A 190 -35.41 3.71 -42.04
CA GLU A 190 -34.54 2.61 -42.46
C GLU A 190 -35.24 1.24 -42.49
N SER A 191 -36.50 1.16 -42.09
CA SER A 191 -37.23 -0.10 -42.11
C SER A 191 -37.56 -0.54 -43.55
N LYS A 192 -37.45 -1.84 -43.82
CA LYS A 192 -37.72 -2.42 -45.15
C LYS A 192 -39.23 -2.67 -45.37
N THR A 193 -40.06 -1.67 -45.10
CA THR A 193 -41.51 -1.78 -45.32
C THR A 193 -41.94 -1.02 -46.58
N GLU A 194 -43.07 -1.40 -47.19
CA GLU A 194 -43.63 -0.70 -48.36
C GLU A 194 -43.93 0.77 -48.05
N LYS A 195 -44.36 1.06 -46.82
CA LYS A 195 -44.62 2.43 -46.35
C LYS A 195 -43.34 3.27 -46.29
N ALA A 196 -42.27 2.72 -45.71
CA ALA A 196 -40.96 3.37 -45.71
C ALA A 196 -40.43 3.58 -47.14
N ALA A 197 -40.58 2.60 -48.02
CA ALA A 197 -40.18 2.72 -49.42
C ALA A 197 -40.91 3.85 -50.16
N LYS A 198 -42.16 4.14 -49.80
CA LYS A 198 -42.95 5.25 -50.37
C LYS A 198 -42.62 6.60 -49.73
N ASP A 199 -42.34 6.61 -48.42
CA ASP A 199 -41.98 7.83 -47.68
C ASP A 199 -40.51 8.27 -47.92
N ASN A 200 -39.66 7.37 -48.44
CA ASN A 200 -38.25 7.61 -48.80
C ASN A 200 -38.01 7.97 -50.28
N GLN A 201 -39.06 8.03 -51.11
CA GLN A 201 -39.00 8.49 -52.51
C GLN A 201 -39.26 9.98 -52.62
#